data_AF-A0A516NY95-F1
#
_entry.id   AF-A0A516NY95-F1
#
_cell.length_a   1.000
_cell.length_b   1.000
_cell.length_c   1.000
_cell.angle_alpha   90.00
_cell.angle_beta   90.00
_cell.angle_gamma   90.00
#
_symmetry.space_group_name_H-M   'P 1'
#
loop_
_entity.id
_entity.type
_entity.pdbx_description
1 polymer ?
#
loop_
_entity_poly.entity_id
_entity_poly.type
_entity_poly.pdbx_seq_one_letter_code
_entity_poly.pdbx_strand_id
1 'polypeptide(L)'
;MTRLLRQYDQKIQLVLDGHPVHCAEAVRAWVAEHAEEIELHYLPAYAPHLNPDELVNADLKRTLADQIITTPDQMNHAVKSFFHRVQKLPDHVRAYFQAPHTKYAATV
;
A
#
# COMPACT_ATOMS: atom_id res chain seq x y z
N MET A 1 -7.63 3.40 -12.09
CA MET A 1 -6.26 3.65 -11.61
C MET A 1 -5.65 4.97 -12.14
N THR A 2 -6.42 5.80 -12.86
CA THR A 2 -5.96 7.07 -13.46
C THR A 2 -5.39 8.10 -12.48
N ARG A 3 -5.81 8.10 -11.21
CA ARG A 3 -5.25 9.02 -10.20
C ARG A 3 -3.77 8.72 -9.87
N LEU A 4 -3.36 7.45 -9.90
CA LEU A 4 -1.97 7.08 -9.62
C LEU A 4 -1.04 7.58 -10.73
N LEU A 5 -1.41 7.33 -11.99
CA LEU A 5 -0.62 7.72 -13.16
C LEU A 5 -0.46 9.25 -13.29
N ARG A 6 -1.46 10.03 -12.89
CA ARG A 6 -1.40 11.51 -12.96
C ARG A 6 -0.47 12.17 -11.94
N GLN A 7 -0.02 11.43 -10.92
CA GLN A 7 0.76 12.01 -9.82
C GLN A 7 2.26 11.85 -9.99
N TYR A 8 2.71 10.98 -10.89
CA TYR A 8 4.12 10.65 -11.05
C TYR A 8 4.48 10.63 -12.53
N ASP A 9 5.55 11.35 -12.90
CA ASP A 9 6.11 11.34 -14.26
C ASP A 9 6.99 10.10 -14.51
N GLN A 10 7.22 9.28 -13.48
CA GLN A 10 8.02 8.08 -13.53
C GLN A 10 7.13 6.83 -13.55
N LYS A 11 7.61 5.78 -14.20
CA LYS A 11 6.93 4.47 -14.22
C LYS A 11 6.71 3.97 -12.79
N ILE A 12 5.45 3.68 -12.46
CA ILE A 12 5.04 3.20 -11.15
C ILE A 12 5.29 1.69 -11.05
N GLN A 13 5.97 1.28 -9.98
CA GLN A 13 6.21 -0.11 -9.67
C GLN A 13 5.32 -0.49 -8.47
N LEU A 14 4.23 -1.22 -8.74
CA LEU A 14 3.20 -1.49 -7.74
C LEU A 14 3.31 -2.93 -7.24
N VAL A 15 3.69 -3.08 -5.97
CA VAL A 15 3.75 -4.38 -5.29
C VAL A 15 2.37 -4.73 -4.72
N LEU A 16 1.86 -5.93 -5.01
CA LEU A 16 0.54 -6.40 -4.61
C LEU A 16 0.60 -7.78 -3.97
N ASP A 17 -0.29 -8.04 -3.01
CA ASP A 17 -0.52 -9.39 -2.52
C ASP A 17 -1.33 -10.23 -3.54
N GLY A 18 -1.54 -11.51 -3.20
CA GLY A 18 -2.25 -12.46 -4.07
C GLY A 18 -3.77 -12.35 -4.03
N HIS A 19 -4.38 -11.29 -3.50
CA HIS A 19 -5.84 -11.20 -3.41
C HIS A 19 -6.49 -11.30 -4.81
N PRO A 20 -7.52 -12.15 -5.03
CA PRO A 20 -8.06 -12.43 -6.37
C PRO A 20 -8.50 -11.20 -7.17
N VAL A 21 -8.93 -10.14 -6.48
CA VAL A 21 -9.30 -8.86 -7.09
C VAL A 21 -8.15 -8.19 -7.85
N HIS A 22 -6.91 -8.35 -7.36
CA HIS A 22 -5.71 -7.81 -8.01
C HIS A 22 -5.38 -8.58 -9.29
N CYS A 23 -5.72 -9.87 -9.32
CA CYS A 23 -5.48 -10.76 -10.46
C CYS A 23 -6.58 -10.74 -11.52
N ALA A 24 -7.64 -9.94 -11.35
CA ALA A 24 -8.78 -9.88 -12.24
C ALA A 24 -8.37 -9.49 -13.67
N GLU A 25 -9.05 -10.07 -14.66
CA GLU A 25 -8.78 -9.82 -16.08
C GLU A 25 -8.85 -8.34 -16.45
N ALA A 26 -9.84 -7.62 -15.91
CA ALA A 26 -9.98 -6.18 -16.11
C ALA A 26 -8.75 -5.38 -15.62
N VAL A 27 -8.11 -5.81 -14.53
CA VAL A 27 -6.88 -5.18 -14.03
C VAL A 27 -5.72 -5.48 -14.97
N ARG A 28 -5.59 -6.73 -15.41
CA ARG A 28 -4.53 -7.14 -16.35
C ARG A 28 -4.62 -6.41 -17.69
N ALA A 29 -5.83 -6.30 -18.24
CA ALA A 29 -6.08 -5.59 -19.49
C ALA A 29 -5.70 -4.10 -19.36
N TRP A 30 -6.14 -3.45 -18.27
CA TRP A 30 -5.81 -2.05 -18.03
C TRP A 30 -4.30 -1.83 -17.85
N VAL A 31 -3.59 -2.71 -17.14
CA VAL A 31 -2.12 -2.63 -16.99
C VAL A 31 -1.41 -2.81 -18.32
N ALA A 32 -1.88 -3.72 -19.18
CA ALA A 32 -1.30 -3.93 -20.51
C ALA A 32 -1.40 -2.68 -21.39
N GLU A 33 -2.50 -1.93 -21.30
CA GLU A 33 -2.67 -0.65 -22.00
C GLU A 33 -1.75 0.47 -21.46
N HIS A 34 -1.24 0.34 -20.23
CA HIS A 34 -0.43 1.36 -19.54
C HIS A 34 0.96 0.82 -19.14
N ALA A 35 1.50 -0.14 -19.89
CA ALA A 35 2.70 -0.89 -19.52
C ALA A 35 3.98 -0.02 -19.38
N GLU A 36 4.01 1.15 -20.04
CA GLU A 36 5.09 2.14 -19.92
C GLU A 36 4.96 3.00 -18.65
N GLU A 37 3.74 3.11 -18.09
CA GLU A 37 3.44 3.98 -16.95
C GLU A 37 3.35 3.21 -15.63
N ILE A 38 3.00 1.91 -15.67
CA ILE A 38 2.84 1.08 -14.47
C ILE A 38 3.16 -0.38 -14.72
N GLU A 39 3.75 -1.03 -13.71
CA GLU A 39 4.05 -2.44 -13.68
C GLU A 39 3.68 -3.05 -12.32
N LEU A 40 3.09 -4.25 -12.36
CA LEU A 40 2.61 -4.94 -11.17
C LEU A 40 3.57 -6.07 -10.76
N HIS A 41 3.94 -6.10 -9.49
CA HIS A 41 4.76 -7.14 -8.88
C HIS A 41 3.93 -7.90 -7.84
N TYR A 42 3.67 -9.18 -8.08
CA TYR A 42 2.87 -9.99 -7.16
C TYR A 42 3.75 -10.72 -6.16
N LEU A 43 3.36 -10.65 -4.89
CA LEU A 43 4.00 -11.42 -3.84
C LEU A 43 3.62 -12.90 -3.90
N PRO A 44 4.50 -13.81 -3.44
CA PRO A 44 4.16 -15.21 -3.26
C PRO A 44 2.91 -15.36 -2.39
N ALA A 45 2.11 -16.39 -2.70
CA ALA A 45 0.95 -16.72 -1.89
C ALA A 45 1.36 -17.00 -0.43
N TYR A 46 0.53 -16.57 0.52
CA TYR A 46 0.76 -16.76 1.96
C TYR A 46 2.05 -16.13 2.50
N ALA A 47 2.58 -15.09 1.85
CA ALA A 47 3.78 -14.37 2.30
C ALA A 47 3.49 -12.92 2.79
N PRO A 48 2.62 -12.71 3.79
CA PRO A 48 2.26 -11.36 4.25
C PRO A 48 3.46 -10.58 4.82
N HIS A 49 4.45 -11.28 5.38
CA HIS A 49 5.68 -10.67 5.91
C HIS A 49 6.52 -9.95 4.85
N LEU A 50 6.29 -10.21 3.56
CA LEU A 50 6.93 -9.49 2.46
C LEU A 50 6.19 -8.20 2.11
N ASN A 51 4.91 -8.05 2.49
CA ASN A 51 4.13 -6.88 2.13
C ASN A 51 4.43 -5.68 3.07
N PRO A 52 4.97 -4.56 2.58
CA PRO A 52 5.19 -3.37 3.39
C PRO A 52 3.90 -2.82 4.03
N ASP A 53 2.74 -3.02 3.40
CA ASP A 53 1.46 -2.59 3.94
C ASP A 53 1.11 -3.27 5.26
N GLU A 54 1.64 -4.46 5.55
CA GLU A 54 1.46 -5.09 6.87
C GLU A 54 2.10 -4.28 8.00
N LEU A 55 3.21 -3.60 7.72
CA LEU A 55 3.85 -2.70 8.69
C LEU A 55 3.03 -1.42 8.89
N VAL A 56 2.46 -0.88 7.80
CA VAL A 56 1.52 0.25 7.85
C VAL A 56 0.29 -0.13 8.68
N ASN A 57 -0.26 -1.33 8.44
CA ASN A 57 -1.41 -1.86 9.17
C ASN A 57 -1.09 -2.09 10.65
N ALA A 58 0.12 -2.56 10.98
CA ALA A 58 0.57 -2.71 12.35
C ALA A 58 0.68 -1.36 13.07
N ASP A 59 1.20 -0.32 12.40
CA ASP A 59 1.28 1.04 12.95
C ASP A 59 -0.12 1.67 13.14
N LEU A 60 -1.02 1.49 12.16
CA LEU A 60 -2.42 1.89 12.27
C LEU A 60 -3.09 1.23 13.48
N LYS A 61 -3.02 -0.10 13.57
CA LYS A 61 -3.63 -0.87 14.67
C LYS A 61 -3.08 -0.44 16.02
N ARG A 62 -1.76 -0.22 16.12
CA ARG A 62 -1.13 0.28 17.35
C ARG A 62 -1.60 1.68 17.72
N THR A 63 -1.70 2.58 16.74
CA THR A 63 -2.19 3.95 16.95
C THR A 63 -3.65 3.98 17.43
N LEU A 64 -4.48 3.05 16.95
CA LEU A 64 -5.89 2.98 17.30
C LEU A 64 -6.18 2.14 18.54
N ALA A 65 -5.22 1.31 19.00
CA ALA A 65 -5.42 0.39 20.12
C ALA A 65 -5.84 1.10 21.42
N ASP A 66 -5.37 2.33 21.63
CA ASP A 66 -5.64 3.10 22.84
C ASP A 66 -6.90 4.01 22.70
N GLN A 67 -7.62 3.93 21.57
CA GLN A 67 -8.77 4.78 21.30
C GLN A 67 -10.09 4.06 21.57
N ILE A 68 -11.03 4.74 22.23
CA ILE A 68 -12.41 4.27 22.36
C ILE A 68 -13.17 4.64 21.08
N ILE A 69 -13.36 3.66 20.21
CA ILE A 69 -14.11 3.80 18.95
C ILE A 69 -15.38 2.97 19.06
N THR A 70 -16.54 3.62 19.04
CA THR A 70 -17.85 2.95 19.23
C THR A 70 -18.73 2.99 18.00
N THR A 71 -18.35 3.75 16.96
CA THR A 71 -19.14 3.84 15.72
C THR A 71 -18.29 3.66 14.46
N PRO A 72 -18.88 3.21 13.34
CA PRO A 72 -18.19 3.13 12.05
C PRO A 72 -17.64 4.49 11.58
N ASP A 73 -18.34 5.59 11.86
CA ASP A 73 -17.89 6.94 11.47
C ASP A 73 -16.66 7.39 12.24
N GLN A 74 -16.59 7.07 13.54
CA GLN A 74 -15.40 7.31 14.35
C GLN A 74 -14.22 6.49 13.83
N MET A 75 -14.44 5.21 13.49
CA MET A 75 -13.40 4.36 12.89
C MET A 75 -12.90 4.96 11.58
N ASN A 76 -13.81 5.33 10.68
CA ASN A 76 -13.46 5.96 9.41
C ASN A 76 -12.67 7.25 9.59
N HIS A 77 -13.07 8.10 10.54
CA HIS A 77 -12.36 9.34 10.86
C HIS A 77 -10.96 9.07 11.41
N ALA A 78 -10.82 8.12 12.33
CA ALA A 78 -9.54 7.77 12.94
C ALA A 78 -8.54 7.20 11.92
N VAL A 79 -9.01 6.28 11.07
CA VAL A 79 -8.22 5.70 9.96
C VAL A 79 -7.80 6.78 8.98
N LYS A 80 -8.73 7.63 8.52
CA LYS A 80 -8.40 8.75 7.61
C LYS A 80 -7.38 9.69 8.23
N SER A 81 -7.54 10.04 9.50
CA SER A 81 -6.62 10.95 10.20
C SER A 81 -5.22 10.36 10.33
N PHE A 82 -5.10 9.05 10.60
CA PHE A 82 -3.83 8.33 10.57
C PHE A 82 -3.15 8.45 9.22
N PHE A 83 -3.81 8.08 8.12
CA PHE A 83 -3.22 8.15 6.79
C PHE A 83 -2.90 9.59 6.34
N HIS A 84 -3.72 10.57 6.73
CA HIS A 84 -3.43 11.99 6.47
C HIS A 84 -2.19 12.52 7.19
N ARG A 85 -1.83 11.93 8.33
CA ARG A 85 -0.59 12.21 9.04
C ARG A 85 0.59 11.49 8.39
N VAL A 86 0.44 10.19 8.14
CA VAL A 86 1.51 9.34 7.55
C VAL A 86 1.97 9.85 6.19
N GLN A 87 1.06 10.31 5.33
CA GLN A 87 1.41 10.89 4.02
C GLN A 87 2.32 12.13 4.10
N LYS A 88 2.39 12.80 5.26
CA LYS A 88 3.25 13.97 5.50
C LYS A 88 4.61 13.59 6.11
N LEU A 89 4.85 12.30 6.34
CA LEU A 89 6.07 11.77 6.98
C LEU A 89 6.81 10.85 5.99
N PRO A 90 7.48 11.42 4.97
CA PRO A 90 8.07 10.63 3.89
C PRO A 90 9.14 9.66 4.38
N ASP A 91 9.91 10.02 5.41
CA ASP A 91 10.93 9.12 5.97
C ASP A 91 10.32 7.95 6.75
N HIS A 92 9.17 8.17 7.40
CA HIS A 92 8.41 7.10 8.05
C HIS A 92 7.85 6.12 7.01
N VAL A 93 7.32 6.65 5.91
CA VAL A 93 6.85 5.82 4.79
C VAL A 93 8.00 5.00 4.20
N ARG A 94 9.17 5.62 3.97
CA ARG A 94 10.36 4.90 3.50
C ARG A 94 10.82 3.82 4.48
N ALA A 95 10.70 4.06 5.77
CA ALA A 95 11.11 3.09 6.79
C ALA A 95 10.34 1.76 6.70
N TYR A 96 9.07 1.76 6.25
CA TYR A 96 8.32 0.51 6.01
C TYR A 96 8.99 -0.39 4.97
N PHE A 97 9.67 0.20 3.99
CA PHE A 97 10.41 -0.56 2.98
C PHE A 97 11.79 -1.01 3.48
N GLN A 98 12.30 -0.46 4.59
CA GLN A 98 13.63 -0.80 5.11
C GLN A 98 13.64 -1.96 6.11
N ALA A 99 12.48 -2.55 6.42
CA ALA A 99 12.40 -3.69 7.32
C ALA A 99 13.05 -4.95 6.69
N PRO A 100 13.53 -5.92 7.50
CA PRO A 100 14.31 -7.06 6.99
C PRO A 100 13.68 -7.83 5.83
N HIS A 101 12.35 -7.96 5.83
CA HIS A 101 11.61 -8.74 4.84
C HIS A 101 11.03 -7.90 3.68
N THR A 102 11.02 -6.58 3.80
CA THR A 102 10.45 -5.66 2.79
C THR A 102 11.52 -4.91 2.00
N LYS A 103 12.80 -5.07 2.37
CA LYS A 103 13.96 -4.39 1.76
C LYS A 103 14.11 -4.61 0.26
N TYR A 104 13.59 -5.71 -0.29
CA TYR A 104 13.58 -5.94 -1.73
C TYR A 104 12.83 -4.84 -2.50
N ALA A 105 11.84 -4.20 -1.88
CA ALA A 105 11.05 -3.12 -2.45
C ALA A 105 11.60 -1.71 -2.14
N ALA A 106 12.76 -1.61 -1.48
CA ALA A 106 13.36 -0.32 -1.12
C ALA A 106 14.27 0.29 -2.20
N THR A 107 14.67 -0.51 -3.19
CA THR A 107 15.62 -0.16 -4.25
C THR A 107 14.97 0.04 -5.61
N VAL A 108 13.64 0.11 -5.63
CA VAL A 108 12.86 0.37 -6.83
C VAL A 108 12.74 1.88 -7.06
#